data_AF-A0A1Q7GEB4-F1
#
_entry.id   AF-A0A1Q7GEB4-F1
#
_cell.length_a   1.000
_cell.length_b   1.000
_cell.length_c   1.000
_cell.angle_alpha   90.00
_cell.angle_beta   90.00
_cell.angle_gamma   90.00
#
_symmetry.space_group_name_H-M   'P 1'
#
loop_
_entity.id
_entity.type
_entity.pdbx_description
1 polymer ?
#
loop_
_entity_poly.entity_id
_entity_poly.type
_entity_poly.pdbx_seq_one_letter_code
_entity_poly.pdbx_strand_id
1 'polypeptide(L)'
;MVEYGHANGCSITGGFVYRGARAPSLVGQYFYSDYCSGWIRSFSYANGAVTGQTTWSLNVSLGNVLSFGQDSAGELYVPSAGGSVYRIAPAP
;
A
#
# COMPACT_ATOMS: atom_id res chain seq x y z
N MET A 1 2.42 13.85 9.47
CA MET A 1 1.85 14.02 8.12
C MET A 1 2.83 13.43 7.12
N VAL A 2 2.35 12.73 6.09
CA VAL A 2 3.16 12.31 4.93
C VAL A 2 2.59 13.05 3.73
N GLU A 3 3.44 13.79 3.04
CA GLU A 3 3.09 14.64 1.91
C GLU A 3 4.22 14.59 0.88
N TYR A 4 3.88 14.64 -0.40
CA TYR A 4 4.85 14.88 -1.47
C TYR A 4 4.27 15.85 -2.49
N GLY A 5 5.12 16.67 -3.09
CA GLY A 5 4.69 17.66 -4.10
C GLY A 5 4.13 17.00 -5.37
N HIS A 6 3.16 17.64 -6.01
CA HIS A 6 2.50 17.17 -7.25
C HIS A 6 3.45 16.85 -8.42
N ALA A 7 4.71 17.27 -8.36
CA ALA A 7 5.75 16.84 -9.30
C ALA A 7 6.13 15.35 -9.17
N ASN A 8 5.78 14.70 -8.06
CA ASN A 8 6.18 13.33 -7.72
C ASN A 8 5.02 12.30 -7.75
N GLY A 9 3.81 12.72 -8.16
CA GLY A 9 2.63 11.87 -8.28
C GLY A 9 1.34 12.67 -8.48
N CYS A 10 0.26 12.01 -8.89
CA CYS A 10 -1.01 12.64 -9.21
C CYS A 10 -1.99 12.68 -8.03
N SER A 11 -2.15 11.56 -7.33
CA SER A 11 -3.18 11.43 -6.30
C SER A 11 -2.85 10.24 -5.41
N ILE A 12 -2.67 10.50 -4.12
CA ILE A 12 -2.51 9.45 -3.13
C ILE A 12 -3.78 8.60 -3.09
N THR A 13 -3.63 7.31 -3.41
CA THR A 13 -4.65 6.29 -3.18
C THR A 13 -4.15 5.39 -2.07
N GLY A 14 -4.96 5.14 -1.04
CA GLY A 14 -4.43 4.56 0.19
C GLY A 14 -5.46 4.58 1.31
N GLY A 15 -5.02 4.26 2.53
CA GLY A 15 -5.92 4.30 3.68
C GLY A 15 -5.83 3.14 4.66
N PHE A 16 -4.99 2.14 4.42
CA PHE A 16 -5.24 0.82 4.98
C PHE A 16 -4.06 0.30 5.80
N VAL A 17 -4.37 -0.14 7.02
CA VAL A 17 -3.41 -0.83 7.89
C VAL A 17 -3.54 -2.33 7.68
N TYR A 18 -2.42 -2.99 7.37
CA TYR A 18 -2.40 -4.44 7.21
C TYR A 18 -2.62 -5.12 8.56
N ARG A 19 -3.57 -6.07 8.61
CA ARG A 19 -3.95 -6.83 9.82
C ARG A 19 -3.97 -8.34 9.58
N GLY A 20 -3.52 -8.76 8.40
CA GLY A 20 -3.52 -10.14 7.97
C GLY A 20 -2.55 -11.00 8.77
N ALA A 21 -2.88 -12.27 8.94
CA ALA A 21 -2.02 -13.24 9.61
C ALA A 21 -0.97 -13.85 8.68
N ARG A 22 -1.13 -13.74 7.35
CA ARG A 22 -0.23 -14.39 6.38
C ARG A 22 1.11 -13.68 6.24
N ALA A 23 1.18 -12.39 6.55
CA ALA A 23 2.42 -11.62 6.55
C ALA A 23 2.59 -10.87 7.88
N PRO A 24 3.00 -11.57 8.97
CA PRO A 24 3.13 -10.97 10.29
C PRO A 24 4.05 -9.74 10.34
N SER A 25 5.06 -9.69 9.46
CA SER A 25 5.99 -8.55 9.35
C SER A 25 5.34 -7.26 8.83
N LEU A 26 4.19 -7.36 8.16
CA LEU A 26 3.45 -6.22 7.62
C LEU A 26 2.39 -5.70 8.59
N VAL A 27 2.07 -6.46 9.64
CA VAL A 27 1.02 -6.11 10.60
C VAL A 27 1.31 -4.76 11.25
N GLY A 28 0.31 -3.88 11.24
CA GLY A 28 0.40 -2.54 11.82
C GLY A 28 1.01 -1.48 10.89
N GLN A 29 1.54 -1.88 9.73
CA GLN A 29 1.99 -0.92 8.73
C GLN A 29 0.81 -0.35 7.94
N TYR A 30 0.82 0.96 7.73
CA TYR A 30 -0.12 1.67 6.87
C TYR A 30 0.38 1.66 5.42
N PHE A 31 -0.45 1.21 4.49
CA PHE A 31 -0.16 1.11 3.07
C PHE A 31 -0.86 2.22 2.27
N TYR A 32 -0.12 2.74 1.30
CA TYR A 32 -0.56 3.77 0.39
C TYR A 32 0.17 3.67 -0.96
N SER A 33 -0.39 4.34 -1.94
CA SER A 33 0.00 4.31 -3.34
C SER A 33 -0.24 5.69 -3.98
N ASP A 34 0.14 5.80 -5.24
CA ASP A 34 -0.19 6.91 -6.12
C ASP A 34 -0.96 6.38 -7.33
N TYR A 35 -2.08 7.00 -7.64
CA TYR A 35 -2.96 6.61 -8.74
C TYR A 35 -2.23 6.54 -10.09
N CYS A 36 -1.30 7.43 -10.39
CA CYS A 36 -0.62 7.45 -11.69
C CYS A 36 0.57 6.49 -11.75
N SER A 37 1.33 6.42 -10.66
CA SER A 37 2.63 5.74 -10.65
C SER A 37 2.53 4.27 -10.26
N GLY A 38 1.48 3.89 -9.53
CA GLY A 38 1.23 2.51 -9.13
C GLY A 38 2.29 1.89 -8.20
N TRP A 39 3.14 2.69 -7.56
CA TRP A 39 4.05 2.20 -6.53
C TRP A 39 3.28 1.88 -5.24
N ILE A 40 3.81 0.99 -4.41
CA ILE A 40 3.27 0.73 -3.07
C ILE A 40 4.32 1.14 -2.04
N ARG A 41 3.90 1.94 -1.08
CA ARG A 41 4.71 2.32 0.08
C ARG A 41 3.96 1.99 1.35
N SER A 42 4.73 1.79 2.41
CA SER A 42 4.19 1.65 3.75
C SER A 42 4.96 2.47 4.77
N PHE A 43 4.35 2.69 5.92
CA PHE A 43 5.02 3.21 7.10
C PHE A 43 4.38 2.66 8.37
N SER A 44 5.13 2.71 9.47
CA SER A 44 4.62 2.47 10.81
C SER A 44 4.32 3.80 11.50
N TYR A 45 3.34 3.81 12.39
CA TYR A 45 3.03 4.98 13.21
C TYR A 45 3.16 4.62 14.68
N ALA A 46 4.10 5.27 15.38
CA ALA A 46 4.39 5.00 16.79
C ALA A 46 4.75 6.30 17.50
N ASN A 47 4.28 6.46 18.74
CA ASN A 47 4.58 7.61 19.60
C ASN A 47 4.29 8.98 18.92
N GLY A 48 3.20 9.06 18.15
CA GLY A 48 2.81 10.28 17.46
C GLY A 48 3.59 10.58 16.16
N ALA A 49 4.55 9.72 15.78
CA ALA A 49 5.44 9.93 14.64
C ALA A 49 5.37 8.80 13.61
N VAL A 50 5.64 9.16 12.36
CA VAL A 50 5.81 8.21 11.25
C VAL A 50 7.22 7.63 11.30
N THR A 51 7.34 6.32 11.25
CA THR A 51 8.61 5.57 11.27
C THR A 51 8.58 4.47 10.21
N GLY A 52 9.73 3.87 9.89
CA GLY A 52 9.80 2.67 9.05
C GLY A 52 9.20 2.84 7.64
N GLN A 53 9.36 4.01 7.02
CA GLN A 53 8.90 4.24 5.67
C GLN A 53 9.61 3.30 4.70
N THR A 54 8.83 2.53 3.94
CA THR A 54 9.34 1.52 3.00
C THR A 54 8.71 1.74 1.63
N THR A 55 9.53 1.69 0.58
CA THR A 55 9.07 1.55 -0.81
C THR A 55 9.26 0.11 -1.23
N TRP A 56 8.18 -0.53 -1.67
CA TRP A 56 8.20 -1.95 -1.99
C TRP A 56 8.50 -2.18 -3.48
N SER A 57 9.43 -3.09 -3.74
CA SER A 57 9.66 -3.61 -5.09
C SER A 57 8.56 -4.62 -5.41
N LEU A 58 7.78 -4.34 -6.46
CA LEU A 58 6.66 -5.17 -6.88
C LEU A 58 7.11 -6.12 -7.99
N ASN A 59 6.60 -7.35 -7.96
CA ASN A 59 6.77 -8.34 -9.04
C ASN A 59 5.78 -8.15 -10.19
N VAL A 60 4.88 -7.17 -10.09
CA VAL A 60 3.86 -6.85 -11.07
C VAL A 60 3.83 -5.34 -11.31
N SER A 61 3.46 -4.93 -12.52
CA SER A 61 3.09 -3.54 -12.80
C SER A 61 1.62 -3.35 -12.47
N LEU A 62 1.31 -2.53 -11.47
CA LEU A 62 -0.07 -2.27 -11.04
C LEU A 62 -0.81 -1.29 -11.96
N GLY A 63 -0.08 -0.48 -12.73
CA GLY A 63 -0.66 0.62 -13.49
C GLY A 63 -1.36 1.61 -12.55
N ASN A 64 -2.61 1.98 -12.87
CA ASN A 64 -3.36 2.89 -12.01
C ASN A 64 -3.98 2.17 -10.81
N VAL A 65 -3.49 2.49 -9.61
CA VAL A 65 -4.01 1.94 -8.34
C VAL A 65 -5.22 2.76 -7.88
N LEU A 66 -6.37 2.12 -7.80
CA LEU A 66 -7.64 2.78 -7.50
C LEU A 66 -7.85 3.00 -5.99
N SER A 67 -7.54 1.98 -5.20
CA SER A 67 -7.75 1.97 -3.75
C SER A 67 -7.03 0.75 -3.14
N PHE A 68 -7.35 0.43 -1.89
CA PHE A 68 -7.07 -0.87 -1.29
C PHE A 68 -8.38 -1.46 -0.74
N GLY A 69 -8.43 -2.77 -0.65
CA GLY A 69 -9.48 -3.53 0.03
C GLY A 69 -8.89 -4.44 1.10
N GLN A 70 -9.70 -4.80 2.08
CA GLN A 70 -9.34 -5.76 3.11
C GLN A 70 -10.37 -6.89 3.15
N ASP A 71 -9.91 -8.15 3.20
CA ASP A 71 -10.81 -9.28 3.43
C ASP A 71 -11.10 -9.51 4.92
N SER A 72 -11.96 -10.48 5.23
CA SER A 72 -12.33 -10.83 6.61
C SER A 72 -11.16 -11.37 7.44
N ALA A 73 -10.07 -11.80 6.80
CA ALA A 73 -8.86 -12.26 7.46
C ALA A 73 -7.83 -11.13 7.68
N GLY A 74 -8.12 -9.91 7.24
CA GLY A 74 -7.23 -8.75 7.39
C GLY A 74 -6.19 -8.59 6.28
N GLU A 75 -6.21 -9.46 5.26
CA GLU A 75 -5.30 -9.40 4.12
C GLU A 75 -5.67 -8.23 3.21
N LEU A 76 -4.65 -7.56 2.64
CA LEU A 76 -4.86 -6.40 1.79
C LEU A 76 -4.83 -6.75 0.30
N TYR A 77 -5.71 -6.09 -0.44
CA TYR A 77 -5.87 -6.21 -1.88
C TYR A 77 -5.80 -4.83 -2.54
N VAL A 78 -5.36 -4.80 -3.79
CA VAL A 78 -5.13 -3.58 -4.57
C VAL A 78 -5.87 -3.72 -5.91
N PRO A 79 -7.05 -3.11 -6.07
CA PRO A 79 -7.71 -2.99 -7.38
C PRO A 79 -6.96 -2.02 -8.29
N SER A 80 -6.76 -2.41 -9.55
CA SER A 80 -6.23 -1.54 -10.60
C SER A 80 -7.28 -1.14 -11.62
N ALA A 81 -7.09 0.00 -12.27
CA ALA A 81 -7.96 0.44 -13.37
C ALA A 81 -7.97 -0.52 -14.57
N GLY A 82 -6.97 -1.41 -14.66
CA GLY A 82 -6.90 -2.46 -15.68
C GLY A 82 -7.87 -3.62 -15.45
N GLY A 83 -8.65 -3.60 -14.35
CA GLY A 83 -9.64 -4.63 -14.04
C GLY A 83 -9.11 -5.79 -13.18
N SER A 84 -7.83 -5.75 -12.82
CA SER A 84 -7.20 -6.76 -11.95
C SER A 84 -7.27 -6.36 -10.48
N VAL A 85 -7.33 -7.36 -9.60
CA VAL A 85 -7.19 -7.19 -8.15
C VAL A 85 -5.99 -8.00 -7.68
N TYR A 86 -5.00 -7.32 -7.11
CA TYR A 86 -3.77 -7.93 -6.62
C TYR A 86 -3.83 -8.10 -5.10
N ARG A 87 -3.18 -9.12 -4.54
CA ARG A 87 -3.05 -9.28 -3.09
C ARG A 87 -1.65 -8.86 -2.66
N ILE A 88 -1.54 -8.15 -1.54
CA ILE A 88 -0.25 -7.86 -0.90
C ILE A 88 0.18 -9.11 -0.14
N ALA A 89 1.32 -9.66 -0.52
CA ALA A 89 1.95 -10.77 0.15
C ALA A 89 3.49 -10.66 0.03
N PRO A 90 4.26 -11.25 0.97
CA PRO A 90 5.71 -11.35 0.84
C PRO A 90 6.08 -12.09 -0.45
N ALA A 91 7.24 -11.74 -1.01
CA ALA A 91 7.84 -12.56 -2.05
C ALA A 91 8.13 -13.97 -1.52
N PRO A 92 8.04 -15.03 -2.35
CA PRO A 92 8.44 -16.39 -1.98
C PRO A 92 9.88 -16.50 -1.52
#